data_AF-A0A936KYV3-F1
#
_entry.id   AF-A0A936KYV3-F1
#
_cell.length_a   1.000
_cell.length_b   1.000
_cell.length_c   1.000
_cell.angle_alpha   90.00
_cell.angle_beta   90.00
_cell.angle_gamma   90.00
#
_symmetry.space_group_name_H-M   'P 1'
#
loop_
_entity.id
_entity.type
_entity.pdbx_description
1 polymer ?
#
loop_
_entity_poly.entity_id
_entity_poly.type
_entity_poly.pdbx_seq_one_letter_code
_entity_poly.pdbx_strand_id
1 'polypeptide(L)' 'MKKIVSILFAAALVASFASCNKCVTCTNTELDYTTPEYCSKDYTGDAFDLLVESYEALDYTCE' A
#
# COMPACT_ATOMS: atom_id res chain seq x y z
N MET A 1 4.90 -28.19 21.21
CA MET A 1 5.31 -26.86 21.67
C MET A 1 5.07 -25.84 20.55
N LYS A 2 4.04 -24.99 20.74
CA LYS A 2 3.82 -23.65 20.18
C LYS A 2 4.13 -23.41 18.69
N LYS A 3 3.23 -23.84 17.81
CA LYS A 3 3.06 -23.26 16.46
C LYS A 3 1.83 -22.35 16.45
N ILE A 4 1.88 -21.22 17.17
CA ILE A 4 0.81 -20.21 17.14
C ILE A 4 1.46 -18.84 17.33
N VAL A 5 2.19 -18.36 16.33
CA VAL A 5 2.66 -16.96 16.28
C VAL A 5 2.73 -16.53 14.82
N SER A 6 1.59 -16.43 14.11
CA SER A 6 1.58 -15.74 12.80
C SER A 6 0.25 -15.09 12.41
N ILE A 7 -0.81 -15.18 13.21
CA ILE A 7 -2.11 -14.61 12.84
C ILE A 7 -2.49 -13.58 13.88
N LEU A 8 -1.90 -12.38 13.84
CA LEU A 8 -2.40 -11.22 14.61
C LEU A 8 -1.88 -9.85 14.14
N PHE A 9 -1.20 -9.76 12.99
CA PHE A 9 -0.76 -8.48 12.41
C PHE A 9 -1.61 -7.99 11.22
N ALA A 10 -2.82 -8.55 11.03
CA ALA A 10 -3.71 -8.15 9.93
C ALA A 10 -4.86 -7.22 10.35
N ALA A 11 -4.99 -6.87 11.64
CA ALA A 11 -6.20 -6.20 12.14
C ALA A 11 -6.02 -4.75 12.62
N ALA A 12 -4.85 -4.13 12.41
CA ALA A 12 -4.57 -2.80 12.96
C ALA A 12 -4.72 -1.62 11.96
N LEU A 13 -4.96 -1.88 10.67
CA LEU A 13 -5.07 -0.79 9.68
C LEU A 13 -6.52 -0.46 9.27
N VAL A 14 -7.50 -1.30 9.61
CA VAL A 14 -8.88 -1.18 9.08
C VAL A 14 -9.68 0.00 9.65
N ALA A 15 -9.16 0.74 10.64
CA ALA A 15 -9.90 1.81 11.30
C ALA A 15 -9.77 3.20 10.63
N SER A 16 -8.89 3.38 9.64
CA SER A 16 -8.64 4.70 9.03
C SER A 16 -9.22 4.86 7.61
N PHE A 17 -9.71 3.77 7.00
CA PHE A 17 -10.16 3.76 5.59
C PHE A 17 -11.55 4.35 5.35
N ALA A 18 -12.31 4.69 6.39
CA ALA A 18 -13.70 5.14 6.24
C ALA A 18 -13.87 6.47 5.48
N SER A 19 -12.77 7.17 5.10
CA SER A 19 -12.85 8.40 4.31
C SER A 19 -11.81 8.55 3.19
N CYS A 20 -11.11 7.47 2.79
CA CYS A 20 -10.17 7.55 1.67
C CYS A 20 -10.89 7.26 0.34
N ASN A 21 -10.60 8.06 -0.70
CA ASN A 21 -11.24 7.91 -2.02
C ASN A 21 -10.45 6.97 -2.95
N LYS A 22 -9.14 6.82 -2.73
CA LYS A 22 -8.28 5.90 -3.47
C LYS A 22 -7.14 5.42 -2.56
N CYS A 23 -6.84 4.13 -2.62
CA CYS A 23 -5.68 3.51 -2.00
C CYS A 23 -4.87 2.82 -3.08
N VAL A 24 -3.56 2.72 -2.87
CA VAL A 24 -2.66 2.02 -3.79
C VAL A 24 -1.58 1.29 -2.99
N THR A 25 -1.20 0.12 -3.49
CA THR A 25 -0.08 -0.67 -2.99
C THR A 25 0.84 -1.00 -4.16
N CYS A 26 2.13 -0.74 -4.02
CA CYS A 26 3.10 -0.97 -5.10
C CYS A 26 3.99 -2.17 -4.76
N THR A 27 4.17 -3.08 -5.71
CA THR A 27 4.96 -4.32 -5.53
C THR A 27 6.07 -4.40 -6.56
N ASN A 28 7.31 -4.62 -6.11
CA ASN A 28 8.43 -4.96 -6.98
C ASN A 28 8.73 -6.46 -6.82
N THR A 29 8.49 -7.22 -7.89
CA THR A 29 8.63 -8.68 -7.90
C THR A 29 10.09 -9.14 -7.93
N GLU A 30 11.01 -8.30 -8.43
CA GLU A 30 12.44 -8.61 -8.45
C GLU A 30 13.07 -8.53 -7.05
N LEU A 31 12.57 -7.60 -6.23
CA LEU A 31 13.02 -7.37 -4.86
C LEU A 31 12.16 -8.12 -3.82
N ASP A 32 11.13 -8.83 -4.25
CA ASP A 32 10.13 -9.50 -3.39
C ASP A 32 9.60 -8.56 -2.28
N TYR A 33 9.29 -7.32 -2.68
CA TYR A 33 8.91 -6.25 -1.75
C TYR A 33 7.62 -5.55 -2.16
N THR A 34 6.76 -5.33 -1.18
CA THR A 34 5.48 -4.61 -1.31
C THR A 34 5.49 -3.40 -0.39
N THR A 35 5.20 -2.22 -0.94
CA THR A 35 5.12 -0.98 -0.15
C THR A 35 3.93 -1.03 0.82
N PRO A 36 3.96 -0.26 1.91
CA PRO A 36 2.76 -0.02 2.70
C PRO A 36 1.65 0.58 1.83
N GLU A 37 0.39 0.20 2.10
CA GLU A 37 -0.78 0.76 1.43
C GLU A 37 -0.85 2.27 1.68
N TYR A 38 -0.88 3.04 0.60
CA TYR A 38 -1.01 4.49 0.65
C TYR A 38 -2.41 4.90 0.24
N CYS A 39 -3.14 5.54 1.15
CA CYS A 39 -4.51 5.99 0.92
C CYS A 39 -4.60 7.51 0.91
N SER A 40 -5.19 8.08 -0.13
CA SER A 40 -5.48 9.51 -0.21
C SER A 40 -6.99 9.78 -0.11
N LYS A 41 -7.33 10.71 0.77
CA LYS A 41 -8.68 11.24 0.96
C LYS A 41 -9.03 12.27 -0.11
N ASP A 42 -8.07 13.11 -0.46
CA ASP A 42 -8.22 14.16 -1.45
C ASP A 42 -7.59 13.69 -2.76
N TYR A 43 -8.27 12.76 -3.44
CA TYR A 43 -7.90 12.33 -4.80
C TYR A 43 -8.21 13.46 -5.80
N THR A 44 -7.44 14.53 -5.71
CA THR A 44 -7.59 15.74 -6.53
C THR A 44 -6.24 16.32 -6.98
N GLY A 45 -5.12 15.65 -6.70
CA GLY A 45 -3.79 16.24 -6.89
C GLY A 45 -2.77 15.31 -7.52
N ASP A 46 -1.96 15.92 -8.40
CA ASP A 46 -0.79 15.35 -9.08
C ASP A 46 0.14 14.56 -8.15
N ALA A 47 0.14 14.85 -6.84
CA ALA A 47 1.02 14.18 -5.87
C ALA A 47 0.75 12.67 -5.71
N PHE A 48 -0.50 12.21 -5.81
CA PHE A 48 -0.81 10.78 -5.73
C PHE A 48 -0.35 10.07 -7.00
N ASP A 49 -0.62 10.66 -8.16
CA ASP A 49 -0.23 10.11 -9.45
C ASP A 49 1.30 10.16 -9.61
N LEU A 50 1.98 11.22 -9.17
CA LEU A 50 3.45 11.31 -9.11
C LEU A 50 4.07 10.26 -8.18
N LEU A 51 3.41 9.92 -7.08
CA LEU A 51 3.88 8.84 -6.20
C LEU A 51 3.82 7.51 -6.94
N VAL A 52 2.70 7.20 -7.58
CA VAL A 52 2.51 5.98 -8.39
C VAL A 52 3.54 5.93 -9.52
N GLU A 53 3.65 7.01 -10.31
CA GLU A 53 4.63 7.13 -11.40
C GLU A 53 6.07 6.94 -10.89
N SER A 54 6.40 7.46 -9.70
CA SER A 54 7.74 7.28 -9.13
C SER A 54 8.04 5.82 -8.75
N TYR A 55 7.04 5.08 -8.28
CA TYR A 55 7.18 3.65 -7.99
C TYR A 55 7.23 2.82 -9.28
N GLU A 56 6.39 3.13 -10.26
CA GLU A 56 6.42 2.49 -11.58
C GLU A 56 7.75 2.72 -12.31
N ALA A 57 8.35 3.92 -12.17
CA ALA A 57 9.69 4.22 -12.68
C ALA A 57 10.82 3.45 -11.98
N LEU A 58 10.53 2.83 -10.83
CA LEU A 58 11.43 1.95 -10.08
C LEU A 58 11.05 0.47 -10.24
N ASP A 59 10.32 0.12 -11.30
CA ASP A 59 9.86 -1.24 -11.64
C ASP A 59 8.90 -1.85 -10.61
N TYR A 60 8.18 -1.02 -9.84
CA TYR A 60 7.06 -1.47 -9.04
C TYR A 60 5.77 -1.50 -9.87
N THR A 61 4.92 -2.48 -9.64
CA THR A 61 3.54 -2.53 -10.15
C THR A 61 2.59 -2.08 -9.05
N CYS A 62 1.80 -1.04 -9.31
CA CYS A 62 0.90 -0.43 -8.33
C CYS A 62 -0.58 -0.81 -8.58
N GLU A 63 -1.26 -1.31 -7.55
CA GLU A 63 -2.67 -1.75 -7.59
C GLU A 63 -3.52 -1.14 -6.47
#